data_AF-Q1ENV8-F1
#
_entry.id   AF-Q1ENV8-F1
#
_cell.length_a   1.000
_cell.length_b   1.000
_cell.length_c   1.000
_cell.angle_alpha   90.00
_cell.angle_beta   90.00
_cell.angle_gamma   90.00
#
_symmetry.space_group_name_H-M   'P 1'
#
loop_
_entity.id
_entity.type
_entity.pdbx_description
1 polymer ?
#
loop_
_entity_poly.entity_id
_entity_poly.type
_entity_poly.pdbx_seq_one_letter_code
_entity_poly.pdbx_strand_id
1 'polypeptide(L)'
;MLGARWLLLWAAFVSVRPEPQVPCYFIFGDSLVDNGNNNNIASLAVANYPPYGIDFPSGPSGRFTNGLTTVDVIAQLLGFDDFVPPYASTRGQALLTGVNFASAAAGIREETGQQLGGRIPFGGQLQNYQSAVQEMVSILGDEDSAANYLSKCIFSVGLGSNDYLNNYFMPAFYSTGQRYTPEQYADELIQQYSQQLRTLYNYGARKVVLIGVGQVGCSPNELAQRSPNGVACVEEINSAIRIFNAKLIDLVDEFNALDGAHFIYINGYGIFEDILRNPAANGLSVTNRGCCGVGRNNGQITCLPYQAPCPNRDEYLFFDAFHPTEAANIIIGKRSYSARSPGDAYPMDIRRLARV
;
A
#
# COMPACT_ATOMS: atom_id res chain seq x y z
N MET A 1 6.84 62.55 34.58
CA MET A 1 6.32 61.50 33.67
C MET A 1 7.52 60.80 33.03
N LEU A 2 7.93 59.66 33.56
CA LEU A 2 8.99 58.82 33.00
C LEU A 2 8.33 57.49 32.62
N GLY A 3 8.19 57.25 31.32
CA GLY A 3 7.57 56.06 30.75
C GLY A 3 8.58 54.93 30.61
N ALA A 4 8.29 53.78 31.24
CA ALA A 4 9.03 52.55 31.03
C ALA A 4 8.54 51.84 29.77
N ARG A 5 9.43 51.61 28.80
CA ARG A 5 9.19 50.76 27.64
C ARG A 5 9.54 49.31 28.01
N TRP A 6 8.54 48.43 27.97
CA TRP A 6 8.73 46.99 28.06
C TRP A 6 8.97 46.43 26.65
N LEU A 7 10.16 45.88 26.42
CA LEU A 7 10.47 45.08 25.24
C LEU A 7 10.03 43.64 25.50
N LEU A 8 8.96 43.20 24.83
CA LEU A 8 8.55 41.80 24.80
C LEU A 8 9.38 41.08 23.72
N LEU A 9 10.32 40.25 24.15
CA LEU A 9 11.03 39.29 23.31
C LEU A 9 10.10 38.11 23.01
N TRP A 10 9.66 38.00 21.75
CA TRP A 10 9.02 36.80 21.24
C TRP A 10 10.10 35.77 20.90
N ALA A 11 10.22 34.73 21.72
CA ALA A 11 11.02 33.57 21.36
C ALA A 11 10.25 32.76 20.31
N ALA A 12 10.76 32.73 19.07
CA ALA A 12 10.28 31.81 18.06
C ALA A 12 10.67 30.38 18.48
N PHE A 13 9.69 29.57 18.86
CA PHE A 13 9.89 28.14 19.02
C PHE A 13 10.09 27.52 17.64
N VAL A 14 11.35 27.32 17.25
CA VAL A 14 11.69 26.45 16.12
C VAL A 14 11.37 25.02 16.57
N SER A 15 10.25 24.49 16.08
CA SER A 15 9.93 23.07 16.19
C SER A 15 10.97 22.28 15.37
N VAL A 16 12.08 21.89 16.01
CA VAL A 16 13.01 20.92 15.41
C VAL A 16 12.28 19.59 15.36
N ARG A 17 11.74 19.23 14.18
CA ARG A 17 11.23 17.89 13.94
C ARG A 17 12.43 16.93 13.93
N PRO A 18 12.32 15.75 14.57
CA PRO A 18 13.39 14.77 14.52
C PRO A 18 13.62 14.31 13.08
N GLU A 19 14.89 14.07 12.72
CA GLU A 19 15.25 13.53 11.41
C GLU A 19 14.55 12.19 11.14
N PRO A 20 14.28 11.84 9.86
CA PRO A 20 13.73 10.54 9.49
C PRO A 20 14.54 9.38 10.09
N GLN A 21 13.85 8.33 10.53
CA GLN A 21 14.46 7.15 11.15
C GLN A 21 15.30 6.33 10.16
N VAL A 22 15.04 6.49 8.86
CA VAL A 22 15.78 5.87 7.75
C VAL A 22 15.98 6.92 6.66
N PRO A 23 17.06 6.84 5.86
CA PRO A 23 17.35 7.87 4.87
C PRO A 23 16.33 7.90 3.72
N CYS A 24 15.70 6.76 3.41
CA CYS A 24 14.76 6.68 2.29
C CYS A 24 13.70 5.58 2.43
N TYR A 25 12.57 5.78 1.76
CA TYR A 25 11.43 4.86 1.78
C TYR A 25 10.90 4.60 0.37
N PHE A 26 11.04 3.36 -0.12
CA PHE A 26 10.53 2.93 -1.42
C PHE A 26 9.28 2.08 -1.29
N ILE A 27 8.32 2.30 -2.19
CA ILE A 27 7.00 1.66 -2.13
C ILE A 27 6.68 0.98 -3.45
N PHE A 28 6.25 -0.28 -3.37
CA PHE A 28 5.79 -1.11 -4.47
C PHE A 28 4.42 -1.67 -4.13
N GLY A 29 3.52 -1.71 -5.11
CA GLY A 29 2.16 -2.11 -4.81
C GLY A 29 1.15 -1.88 -5.92
N ASP A 30 -0.12 -1.93 -5.52
CA ASP A 30 -1.25 -1.68 -6.38
C ASP A 30 -1.99 -0.37 -6.02
N SER A 31 -3.29 -0.28 -6.32
CA SER A 31 -4.12 0.89 -6.07
C SER A 31 -4.26 1.24 -4.58
N LEU A 32 -3.98 0.31 -3.66
CA LEU A 32 -4.00 0.58 -2.22
C LEU A 32 -2.92 1.60 -1.80
N VAL A 33 -1.88 1.75 -2.61
CA VAL A 33 -0.73 2.60 -2.31
C VAL A 33 -0.27 3.45 -3.50
N ASP A 34 -0.90 3.35 -4.69
CA ASP A 34 -0.66 4.27 -5.81
C ASP A 34 -1.02 5.71 -5.40
N ASN A 35 -0.14 6.64 -5.74
CA ASN A 35 -0.29 8.05 -5.45
C ASN A 35 -0.16 8.96 -6.69
N GLY A 36 -0.15 8.37 -7.89
CA GLY A 36 -0.19 9.12 -9.15
C GLY A 36 0.51 8.47 -10.34
N ASN A 37 1.03 7.24 -10.23
CA ASN A 37 1.70 6.59 -11.36
C ASN A 37 0.72 6.21 -12.48
N ASN A 38 -0.55 5.95 -12.15
CA ASN A 38 -1.57 5.66 -13.14
C ASN A 38 -2.18 6.89 -13.83
N ASN A 39 -1.89 8.12 -13.37
CA ASN A 39 -2.61 9.34 -13.81
C ASN A 39 -2.55 9.62 -15.33
N ASN A 40 -1.49 9.16 -16.00
CA ASN A 40 -1.25 9.38 -17.43
C ASN A 40 -1.27 8.06 -18.23
N ILE A 41 -1.78 6.98 -17.63
CA ILE A 41 -1.92 5.68 -18.29
C ILE A 41 -3.37 5.55 -18.76
N ALA A 42 -3.58 5.13 -20.01
CA ALA A 42 -4.91 4.84 -20.53
C ALA A 42 -5.51 3.61 -19.82
N SER A 43 -6.25 3.86 -18.74
CA SER A 43 -6.75 2.85 -17.80
C SER A 43 -8.07 3.27 -17.18
N LEU A 44 -8.91 2.28 -16.83
CA LEU A 44 -10.07 2.46 -15.96
C LEU A 44 -9.66 2.56 -14.48
N ALA A 45 -8.45 2.11 -14.14
CA ALA A 45 -7.89 2.19 -12.80
C ALA A 45 -7.14 3.52 -12.61
N VAL A 46 -7.91 4.61 -12.51
CA VAL A 46 -7.42 5.97 -12.24
C VAL A 46 -8.25 6.64 -11.15
N ALA A 47 -7.61 7.49 -10.33
CA ALA A 47 -8.23 8.18 -9.18
C ALA A 47 -7.76 9.65 -9.03
N ASN A 48 -7.32 10.28 -10.12
CA ASN A 48 -6.94 11.70 -10.17
C ASN A 48 -8.13 12.63 -10.47
N TYR A 49 -9.30 12.33 -9.90
CA TYR A 49 -10.51 13.12 -10.06
C TYR A 49 -11.35 13.15 -8.76
N PRO A 50 -12.15 14.21 -8.52
CA PRO A 50 -13.04 14.27 -7.37
C PRO A 50 -14.10 13.14 -7.41
N PRO A 51 -14.47 12.54 -6.26
CA PRO A 51 -14.12 12.97 -4.90
C PRO A 51 -12.89 12.26 -4.28
N TYR A 52 -12.08 11.54 -5.06
CA TYR A 52 -10.81 11.01 -4.52
C TYR A 52 -9.93 12.17 -4.05
N GLY A 53 -9.25 11.99 -2.92
CA GLY A 53 -8.44 13.03 -2.30
C GLY A 53 -9.22 14.22 -1.74
N ILE A 54 -10.54 14.11 -1.51
CA ILE A 54 -11.36 15.19 -0.92
C ILE A 54 -10.86 15.68 0.44
N ASP A 55 -10.23 14.81 1.24
CA ASP A 55 -9.62 15.13 2.53
C ASP A 55 -8.09 15.28 2.44
N PHE A 56 -7.50 15.00 1.27
CA PHE A 56 -6.08 15.15 1.06
C PHE A 56 -5.72 16.63 0.78
N PRO A 57 -4.69 17.21 1.42
CA PRO A 57 -4.40 18.65 1.29
C PRO A 57 -4.21 19.16 -0.14
N SER A 58 -3.68 18.33 -1.05
CA SER A 58 -3.48 18.69 -2.46
C SER A 58 -4.63 18.26 -3.38
N GLY A 59 -5.73 17.73 -2.85
CA GLY A 59 -6.85 17.21 -3.63
C GLY A 59 -6.55 15.88 -4.34
N PRO A 60 -7.27 15.57 -5.43
CA PRO A 60 -7.14 14.30 -6.16
C PRO A 60 -5.72 14.13 -6.75
N SER A 61 -4.92 13.27 -6.13
CA SER A 61 -3.54 13.01 -6.56
C SER A 61 -3.38 11.74 -7.40
N GLY A 62 -4.39 10.87 -7.43
CA GLY A 62 -4.26 9.47 -7.89
C GLY A 62 -4.32 8.43 -6.77
N ARG A 63 -4.47 8.86 -5.50
CA ARG A 63 -4.74 7.98 -4.36
C ARG A 63 -6.19 7.48 -4.42
N PHE A 64 -6.39 6.17 -4.34
CA PHE A 64 -7.71 5.53 -4.36
C PHE A 64 -8.39 5.60 -2.98
N THR A 65 -8.48 6.78 -2.40
CA THR A 65 -9.11 7.01 -1.09
C THR A 65 -9.55 8.48 -0.97
N ASN A 66 -10.18 8.84 0.14
CA ASN A 66 -10.49 10.24 0.45
C ASN A 66 -9.26 11.05 0.87
N GLY A 67 -8.22 10.42 1.43
CA GLY A 67 -7.08 11.14 2.03
C GLY A 67 -5.77 10.34 1.95
N LEU A 68 -5.17 10.05 3.10
CA LEU A 68 -3.93 9.27 3.23
C LEU A 68 -4.13 7.78 2.92
N THR A 69 -3.13 7.20 2.26
CA THR A 69 -2.93 5.75 2.16
C THR A 69 -2.18 5.21 3.38
N THR A 70 -2.14 3.89 3.53
CA THR A 70 -1.38 3.23 4.61
C THR A 70 0.12 3.61 4.58
N VAL A 71 0.72 3.74 3.39
CA VAL A 71 2.15 4.08 3.25
C VAL A 71 2.44 5.55 3.53
N ASP A 72 1.48 6.44 3.31
CA ASP A 72 1.61 7.85 3.70
C ASP A 72 1.69 7.98 5.23
N VAL A 73 0.87 7.20 5.95
CA VAL A 73 0.87 7.14 7.42
C VAL A 73 2.20 6.56 7.92
N ILE A 74 2.71 5.50 7.29
CA ILE A 74 4.01 4.92 7.63
C ILE A 74 5.15 5.93 7.39
N ALA A 75 5.14 6.67 6.28
CA ALA A 75 6.14 7.69 6.00
C ALA A 75 6.17 8.79 7.08
N GLN A 76 4.99 9.26 7.51
CA GLN A 76 4.89 10.21 8.62
C GLN A 76 5.44 9.64 9.93
N LEU A 77 5.13 8.38 10.25
CA LEU A 77 5.60 7.72 11.47
C LEU A 77 7.11 7.41 11.43
N LEU A 78 7.68 7.25 10.25
CA LEU A 78 9.13 7.17 10.02
C LEU A 78 9.83 8.53 10.16
N GLY A 79 9.08 9.64 10.13
CA GLY A 79 9.61 10.99 10.34
C GLY A 79 9.93 11.76 9.06
N PHE A 80 9.44 11.32 7.89
CA PHE A 80 9.59 12.10 6.65
C PHE A 80 8.73 13.37 6.71
N ASP A 81 9.29 14.49 6.25
CA ASP A 81 8.59 15.79 6.22
C ASP A 81 7.51 15.85 5.13
N ASP A 82 7.79 15.22 3.99
CA ASP A 82 6.91 15.15 2.82
C ASP A 82 6.47 13.71 2.54
N PHE A 83 5.34 13.56 1.84
CA PHE A 83 4.91 12.25 1.34
C PHE A 83 5.83 11.76 0.23
N VAL A 84 6.08 10.45 0.18
CA VAL A 84 6.88 9.82 -0.87
C VAL A 84 6.24 10.08 -2.25
N PRO A 85 6.94 10.67 -3.23
CA PRO A 85 6.35 11.03 -4.52
C PRO A 85 6.23 9.84 -5.49
N PRO A 86 5.32 9.89 -6.50
CA PRO A 86 5.24 8.87 -7.54
C PRO A 86 6.48 8.87 -8.45
N TYR A 87 6.89 7.71 -8.93
CA TYR A 87 7.96 7.57 -9.92
C TYR A 87 7.67 8.36 -11.20
N ALA A 88 6.41 8.48 -11.60
CA ALA A 88 6.02 9.24 -12.80
C ALA A 88 6.53 10.69 -12.82
N SER A 89 6.76 11.31 -11.66
CA SER A 89 7.20 12.71 -11.55
C SER A 89 8.51 12.93 -10.78
N THR A 90 9.25 11.87 -10.44
CA THR A 90 10.43 11.98 -9.55
C THR A 90 11.73 11.67 -10.27
N ARG A 91 12.72 12.56 -10.22
CA ARG A 91 14.04 12.43 -10.86
C ARG A 91 15.14 13.06 -9.99
N GLY A 92 16.39 12.80 -10.32
CA GLY A 92 17.56 13.43 -9.72
C GLY A 92 17.68 13.17 -8.22
N GLN A 93 18.12 14.20 -7.48
CA GLN A 93 18.35 14.12 -6.04
C GLN A 93 17.11 13.70 -5.23
N ALA A 94 15.90 13.95 -5.76
CA ALA A 94 14.65 13.57 -5.11
C ALA A 94 14.49 12.04 -5.01
N LEU A 95 15.19 11.24 -5.83
CA LEU A 95 15.21 9.78 -5.71
C LEU A 95 15.82 9.31 -4.39
N LEU A 96 16.74 10.09 -3.82
CA LEU A 96 17.47 9.68 -2.62
C LEU A 96 16.57 9.61 -1.38
N THR A 97 15.47 10.35 -1.31
CA THR A 97 14.55 10.29 -0.15
C THR A 97 13.48 9.21 -0.28
N GLY A 98 13.39 8.54 -1.44
CA GLY A 98 12.46 7.45 -1.69
C GLY A 98 11.44 7.77 -2.78
N VAL A 99 10.85 6.72 -3.34
CA VAL A 99 9.93 6.79 -4.49
C VAL A 99 8.82 5.75 -4.35
N ASN A 100 7.62 6.12 -4.76
CA ASN A 100 6.50 5.22 -4.90
C ASN A 100 6.37 4.73 -6.35
N PHE A 101 6.56 3.43 -6.56
CA PHE A 101 6.48 2.73 -7.85
C PHE A 101 5.15 2.00 -8.05
N ALA A 102 4.25 2.03 -7.06
CA ALA A 102 2.98 1.32 -7.13
C ALA A 102 2.11 1.81 -8.29
N SER A 103 1.30 0.90 -8.83
CA SER A 103 0.44 1.19 -9.98
C SER A 103 -0.90 0.50 -9.80
N ALA A 104 -1.99 1.25 -9.94
CA ALA A 104 -3.32 0.69 -9.81
C ALA A 104 -3.58 -0.45 -10.80
N ALA A 105 -4.37 -1.44 -10.35
CA ALA A 105 -4.62 -2.73 -11.02
C ALA A 105 -3.41 -3.66 -11.18
N ALA A 106 -2.22 -3.30 -10.69
CA ALA A 106 -1.05 -4.17 -10.77
C ALA A 106 -1.21 -5.45 -9.96
N GLY A 107 -0.64 -6.53 -10.48
CA GLY A 107 -0.44 -7.79 -9.76
C GLY A 107 1.01 -8.25 -9.83
N ILE A 108 1.24 -9.39 -9.19
CA ILE A 108 2.50 -10.14 -9.25
C ILE A 108 2.69 -10.68 -10.67
N ARG A 109 1.62 -11.22 -11.26
CA ARG A 109 1.61 -11.74 -12.62
C ARG A 109 1.48 -10.62 -13.65
N GLU A 110 2.13 -10.82 -14.80
CA GLU A 110 2.20 -9.82 -15.86
C GLU A 110 0.83 -9.52 -16.45
N GLU A 111 -0.09 -10.48 -16.56
CA GLU A 111 -1.41 -10.31 -17.16
C GLU A 111 -2.46 -9.76 -16.19
N THR A 112 -2.21 -9.79 -14.88
CA THR A 112 -3.18 -9.36 -13.86
C THR A 112 -3.65 -7.92 -14.12
N GLY A 113 -4.96 -7.70 -14.02
CA GLY A 113 -5.57 -6.36 -14.18
C GLY A 113 -5.62 -5.81 -15.61
N GLN A 114 -5.17 -6.54 -16.64
CA GLN A 114 -5.13 -6.04 -18.02
C GLN A 114 -6.51 -5.67 -18.60
N GLN A 115 -7.59 -6.27 -18.10
CA GLN A 115 -8.96 -5.94 -18.50
C GLN A 115 -9.37 -4.50 -18.14
N LEU A 116 -8.65 -3.87 -17.20
CA LEU A 116 -8.85 -2.48 -16.82
C LEU A 116 -8.04 -1.50 -17.69
N GLY A 117 -7.24 -1.99 -18.64
CA GLY A 117 -6.40 -1.17 -19.52
C GLY A 117 -4.93 -1.18 -19.10
N GLY A 118 -4.23 -0.07 -19.35
CA GLY A 118 -2.82 0.07 -19.00
C GLY A 118 -2.57 0.06 -17.49
N ARG A 119 -1.44 -0.52 -17.09
CA ARG A 119 -0.94 -0.65 -15.71
C ARG A 119 0.53 -1.08 -15.73
N ILE A 120 1.24 -0.82 -14.64
CA ILE A 120 2.62 -1.23 -14.44
C ILE A 120 2.62 -2.44 -13.47
N PRO A 121 2.67 -3.69 -13.96
CA PRO A 121 2.72 -4.88 -13.12
C PRO A 121 4.03 -4.90 -12.31
N PHE A 122 4.15 -5.78 -11.31
CA PHE A 122 5.32 -5.72 -10.41
C PHE A 122 6.65 -5.81 -11.15
N GLY A 123 6.75 -6.63 -12.20
CA GLY A 123 7.94 -6.67 -13.08
C GLY A 123 8.30 -5.30 -13.69
N GLY A 124 7.30 -4.52 -14.12
CA GLY A 124 7.49 -3.15 -14.59
C GLY A 124 7.87 -2.17 -13.49
N GLN A 125 7.34 -2.35 -12.28
CA GLN A 125 7.73 -1.52 -11.12
C GLN A 125 9.20 -1.75 -10.76
N LEU A 126 9.68 -3.00 -10.87
CA LEU A 126 11.09 -3.33 -10.69
C LEU A 126 11.97 -2.69 -11.78
N GLN A 127 11.53 -2.68 -13.04
CA GLN A 127 12.27 -1.99 -14.11
C GLN A 127 12.41 -0.50 -13.82
N ASN A 128 11.32 0.14 -13.37
CA ASN A 128 11.36 1.54 -12.95
C ASN A 128 12.33 1.77 -11.77
N TYR A 129 12.33 0.87 -10.79
CA TYR A 129 13.28 0.92 -9.69
C TYR A 129 14.73 0.76 -10.15
N GLN A 130 15.02 -0.18 -11.04
CA GLN A 130 16.36 -0.37 -11.60
C GLN A 130 16.85 0.88 -12.34
N SER A 131 15.98 1.55 -13.10
CA SER A 131 16.30 2.85 -13.71
C SER A 131 16.59 3.94 -12.67
N ALA A 132 15.79 4.00 -11.59
CA ALA A 132 16.06 4.93 -10.49
C ALA A 132 17.40 4.64 -9.80
N VAL A 133 17.73 3.37 -9.56
CA VAL A 133 19.01 2.97 -8.97
C VAL A 133 20.19 3.38 -9.86
N GLN A 134 20.09 3.25 -11.18
CA GLN A 134 21.14 3.71 -12.11
C GLN A 134 21.39 5.23 -12.00
N GLU A 135 20.33 6.01 -11.83
CA GLU A 135 20.45 7.45 -11.61
C GLU A 135 21.05 7.74 -10.23
N MET A 136 20.64 7.01 -9.19
CA MET A 136 21.22 7.12 -7.85
C MET A 136 22.71 6.75 -7.82
N VAL A 137 23.15 5.74 -8.57
CA VAL A 137 24.58 5.40 -8.75
C VAL A 137 25.33 6.59 -9.33
N SER A 138 24.77 7.25 -10.34
CA SER A 138 25.38 8.43 -10.94
C SER A 138 25.48 9.61 -9.95
N ILE A 139 24.51 9.75 -9.05
CA ILE A 139 24.47 10.79 -8.02
C ILE A 139 25.45 10.50 -6.88
N LEU A 140 25.51 9.24 -6.43
CA LEU A 140 26.30 8.80 -5.27
C LEU A 140 27.75 8.45 -5.63
N GLY A 141 28.05 8.34 -6.92
CA GLY A 141 29.40 8.19 -7.47
C GLY A 141 29.70 6.80 -8.02
N ASP A 142 29.24 5.75 -7.35
CA ASP A 142 29.50 4.36 -7.72
C ASP A 142 28.44 3.39 -7.16
N GLU A 143 28.50 2.13 -7.63
CA GLU A 143 27.56 1.07 -7.26
C GLU A 143 27.66 0.67 -5.78
N ASP A 144 28.87 0.67 -5.20
CA ASP A 144 29.07 0.30 -3.80
C ASP A 144 28.47 1.34 -2.85
N SER A 145 28.65 2.62 -3.17
CA SER A 145 28.08 3.76 -2.45
C SER A 145 26.55 3.76 -2.53
N ALA A 146 25.99 3.47 -3.70
CA ALA A 146 24.55 3.31 -3.88
C ALA A 146 24.00 2.11 -3.10
N ALA A 147 24.65 0.95 -3.18
CA ALA A 147 24.24 -0.25 -2.46
C ALA A 147 24.27 -0.04 -0.93
N ASN A 148 25.32 0.61 -0.41
CA ASN A 148 25.43 0.96 1.01
C ASN A 148 24.42 2.03 1.47
N TYR A 149 23.98 2.91 0.55
CA TYR A 149 22.91 3.85 0.85
C TYR A 149 21.55 3.14 0.90
N LEU A 150 21.23 2.36 -0.13
CA LEU A 150 19.98 1.63 -0.28
C LEU A 150 19.76 0.59 0.82
N SER A 151 20.83 -0.05 1.32
CA SER A 151 20.75 -1.04 2.41
C SER A 151 20.16 -0.49 3.72
N LYS A 152 20.23 0.84 3.91
CA LYS A 152 19.70 1.54 5.09
C LYS A 152 18.24 1.92 4.96
N CYS A 153 17.71 1.91 3.74
CA CYS A 153 16.34 2.31 3.42
C CYS A 153 15.34 1.20 3.66
N ILE A 154 14.07 1.58 3.81
CA ILE A 154 12.95 0.64 3.91
C ILE A 154 12.24 0.52 2.57
N PHE A 155 11.80 -0.69 2.26
CA PHE A 155 11.06 -1.04 1.05
C PHE A 155 9.73 -1.69 1.45
N SER A 156 8.59 -1.10 1.12
CA SER A 156 7.28 -1.76 1.30
C SER A 156 6.80 -2.38 0.00
N VAL A 157 6.37 -3.63 0.05
CA VAL A 157 5.86 -4.37 -1.11
C VAL A 157 4.51 -5.00 -0.75
N GLY A 158 3.43 -4.50 -1.36
CA GLY A 158 2.07 -4.97 -1.12
C GLY A 158 1.34 -5.28 -2.43
N LEU A 159 1.34 -6.56 -2.82
CA LEU A 159 0.73 -7.07 -4.05
C LEU A 159 0.04 -8.41 -3.78
N GLY A 160 -0.84 -8.83 -4.69
CA GLY A 160 -1.58 -10.10 -4.62
C GLY A 160 -3.10 -9.90 -4.59
N SER A 161 -3.60 -8.74 -4.15
CA SER A 161 -5.05 -8.46 -4.12
C SER A 161 -5.66 -8.58 -5.52
N ASN A 162 -5.03 -7.98 -6.53
CA ASN A 162 -5.48 -8.05 -7.92
C ASN A 162 -5.28 -9.43 -8.55
N ASP A 163 -4.29 -10.21 -8.12
CA ASP A 163 -4.09 -11.57 -8.61
C ASP A 163 -5.28 -12.48 -8.22
N TYR A 164 -5.92 -12.22 -7.08
CA TYR A 164 -7.18 -12.88 -6.73
C TYR A 164 -8.41 -12.19 -7.33
N LEU A 165 -8.54 -10.88 -7.14
CA LEU A 165 -9.72 -10.08 -7.52
C LEU A 165 -9.87 -9.88 -9.03
N ASN A 166 -8.78 -9.48 -9.67
CA ASN A 166 -8.71 -9.03 -11.07
C ASN A 166 -7.95 -10.04 -11.94
N ASN A 167 -7.91 -11.32 -11.52
CA ASN A 167 -7.38 -12.44 -12.29
C ASN A 167 -8.05 -13.78 -11.90
N TYR A 168 -7.65 -14.41 -10.79
CA TYR A 168 -8.05 -15.79 -10.45
C TYR A 168 -9.57 -15.98 -10.33
N PHE A 169 -10.26 -15.08 -9.63
CA PHE A 169 -11.71 -15.13 -9.45
C PHE A 169 -12.50 -14.38 -10.54
N MET A 170 -11.88 -14.08 -11.68
CA MET A 170 -12.50 -13.36 -12.79
C MET A 170 -12.54 -14.20 -14.09
N PRO A 171 -13.36 -15.28 -14.13
CA PRO A 171 -13.35 -16.27 -15.20
C PRO A 171 -13.82 -15.74 -16.57
N ALA A 172 -14.50 -14.58 -16.61
CA ALA A 172 -14.90 -13.94 -17.85
C ALA A 172 -13.72 -13.38 -18.67
N PHE A 173 -12.60 -13.09 -18.00
CA PHE A 173 -11.41 -12.49 -18.62
C PHE A 173 -10.18 -13.41 -18.53
N TYR A 174 -10.15 -14.33 -17.57
CA TYR A 174 -8.99 -15.17 -17.29
C TYR A 174 -9.38 -16.63 -17.10
N SER A 175 -8.52 -17.54 -17.55
CA SER A 175 -8.70 -18.98 -17.32
C SER A 175 -7.95 -19.49 -16.09
N THR A 176 -7.33 -18.60 -15.31
CA THR A 176 -6.47 -18.96 -14.18
C THR A 176 -7.18 -19.83 -13.14
N GLY A 177 -8.36 -19.42 -12.68
CA GLY A 177 -9.16 -20.20 -11.72
C GLY A 177 -9.73 -21.52 -12.28
N GLN A 178 -9.63 -21.75 -13.60
CA GLN A 178 -9.97 -23.03 -14.22
C GLN A 178 -8.75 -23.95 -14.36
N ARG A 179 -7.53 -23.37 -14.38
CA ARG A 179 -6.26 -24.09 -14.59
C ARG A 179 -5.60 -24.53 -13.28
N TYR A 180 -5.80 -23.77 -12.22
CA TYR A 180 -5.13 -23.97 -10.93
C TYR A 180 -6.16 -24.12 -9.80
N THR A 181 -5.87 -24.98 -8.83
CA THR A 181 -6.51 -24.91 -7.52
C THR A 181 -5.99 -23.69 -6.74
N PRO A 182 -6.65 -23.27 -5.63
CA PRO A 182 -6.17 -22.17 -4.80
C PRO A 182 -4.72 -22.37 -4.31
N GLU A 183 -4.36 -23.60 -3.92
CA GLU A 183 -3.01 -23.96 -3.50
C GLU A 183 -2.00 -23.84 -4.64
N GLN A 184 -2.30 -24.42 -5.81
CA GLN A 184 -1.42 -24.36 -6.97
C GLN A 184 -1.22 -22.92 -7.44
N TYR A 185 -2.28 -22.10 -7.41
CA TYR A 185 -2.16 -20.71 -7.80
C TYR A 185 -1.31 -19.91 -6.81
N ALA A 186 -1.49 -20.15 -5.51
CA ALA A 186 -0.65 -19.53 -4.49
C ALA A 186 0.83 -19.95 -4.64
N ASP A 187 1.12 -21.21 -5.00
CA ASP A 187 2.48 -21.68 -5.30
C ASP A 187 3.10 -20.92 -6.49
N GLU A 188 2.36 -20.80 -7.60
CA GLU A 188 2.81 -20.07 -8.79
C GLU A 188 3.06 -18.59 -8.49
N LEU A 189 2.15 -17.94 -7.74
CA LEU A 189 2.32 -16.55 -7.32
C LEU A 189 3.57 -16.37 -6.46
N ILE A 190 3.77 -17.24 -5.47
CA ILE A 190 4.92 -17.16 -4.55
C ILE A 190 6.24 -17.42 -5.27
N GLN A 191 6.26 -18.35 -6.23
CA GLN A 191 7.43 -18.60 -7.05
C GLN A 191 7.83 -17.36 -7.85
N GLN A 192 6.87 -16.71 -8.52
CA GLN A 192 7.13 -15.49 -9.28
C GLN A 192 7.52 -14.32 -8.36
N TYR A 193 6.81 -14.17 -7.24
CA TYR A 193 7.05 -13.10 -6.28
C TYR A 193 8.43 -13.22 -5.62
N SER A 194 8.89 -14.44 -5.30
CA SER A 194 10.25 -14.70 -4.81
C SER A 194 11.32 -14.25 -5.82
N GLN A 195 11.14 -14.52 -7.12
CA GLN A 195 12.08 -14.04 -8.15
C GLN A 195 12.14 -12.51 -8.22
N GLN A 196 10.98 -11.87 -8.16
CA GLN A 196 10.86 -10.41 -8.17
C GLN A 196 11.46 -9.76 -6.92
N LEU A 197 11.26 -10.35 -5.74
CA LEU A 197 11.90 -9.91 -4.49
C LEU A 197 13.42 -10.12 -4.50
N ARG A 198 13.91 -11.18 -5.15
CA ARG A 198 15.35 -11.38 -5.38
C ARG A 198 15.94 -10.26 -6.25
N THR A 199 15.19 -9.74 -7.22
CA THR A 199 15.60 -8.55 -7.97
C THR A 199 15.78 -7.34 -7.05
N LEU A 200 14.83 -7.05 -6.14
CA LEU A 200 15.00 -5.95 -5.17
C LEU A 200 16.24 -6.13 -4.31
N TYR A 201 16.44 -7.34 -3.76
CA TYR A 201 17.61 -7.65 -2.95
C TYR A 201 18.92 -7.46 -3.73
N ASN A 202 18.98 -7.91 -4.98
CA ASN A 202 20.15 -7.75 -5.84
C ASN A 202 20.43 -6.28 -6.19
N TYR A 203 19.43 -5.41 -6.10
CA TYR A 203 19.53 -3.97 -6.32
C TYR A 203 19.52 -3.18 -4.99
N GLY A 204 20.15 -3.74 -3.96
CA GLY A 204 20.48 -3.02 -2.72
C GLY A 204 19.42 -3.03 -1.63
N ALA A 205 18.23 -3.59 -1.86
CA ALA A 205 17.21 -3.66 -0.82
C ALA A 205 17.65 -4.65 0.29
N ARG A 206 17.60 -4.19 1.55
CA ARG A 206 17.91 -5.03 2.72
C ARG A 206 16.80 -5.03 3.75
N LYS A 207 16.10 -3.91 3.98
CA LYS A 207 14.97 -3.83 4.91
C LYS A 207 13.65 -3.85 4.14
N VAL A 208 13.03 -5.02 4.02
CA VAL A 208 11.84 -5.22 3.18
C VAL A 208 10.62 -5.57 4.02
N VAL A 209 9.53 -4.88 3.77
CA VAL A 209 8.25 -5.04 4.44
C VAL A 209 7.27 -5.64 3.44
N LEU A 210 7.00 -6.94 3.57
CA LEU A 210 5.96 -7.64 2.81
C LEU A 210 4.61 -7.41 3.48
N ILE A 211 3.68 -6.79 2.76
CA ILE A 211 2.33 -6.55 3.26
C ILE A 211 1.43 -7.71 2.82
N GLY A 212 0.90 -8.47 3.79
CA GLY A 212 -0.08 -9.51 3.54
C GLY A 212 -1.38 -8.94 2.94
N VAL A 213 -1.97 -9.68 2.01
CA VAL A 213 -3.22 -9.30 1.34
C VAL A 213 -4.35 -9.27 2.37
N GLY A 214 -5.13 -8.17 2.38
CA GLY A 214 -6.29 -7.99 3.24
C GLY A 214 -7.45 -8.93 2.89
N GLN A 215 -8.57 -8.83 3.62
CA GLN A 215 -9.76 -9.64 3.35
C GLN A 215 -10.55 -9.12 2.13
N VAL A 216 -10.07 -9.43 0.92
CA VAL A 216 -10.71 -9.01 -0.35
C VAL A 216 -12.17 -9.47 -0.44
N GLY A 217 -12.50 -10.65 0.10
CA GLY A 217 -13.87 -11.17 0.13
C GLY A 217 -14.83 -10.32 0.98
N CYS A 218 -14.31 -9.39 1.78
CA CYS A 218 -15.08 -8.42 2.55
C CYS A 218 -15.23 -7.05 1.86
N SER A 219 -14.60 -6.86 0.68
CA SER A 219 -14.74 -5.61 -0.07
C SER A 219 -16.21 -5.38 -0.46
N PRO A 220 -16.68 -4.12 -0.51
CA PRO A 220 -18.05 -3.83 -0.91
C PRO A 220 -18.44 -4.43 -2.26
N ASN A 221 -17.50 -4.50 -3.21
CA ASN A 221 -17.71 -5.14 -4.49
C ASN A 221 -17.99 -6.64 -4.37
N GLU A 222 -17.18 -7.39 -3.63
CA GLU A 222 -17.39 -8.82 -3.44
C GLU A 222 -18.64 -9.11 -2.61
N LEU A 223 -18.94 -8.27 -1.63
CA LEU A 223 -20.20 -8.33 -0.88
C LEU A 223 -21.41 -8.10 -1.80
N ALA A 224 -21.34 -7.14 -2.72
CA ALA A 224 -22.42 -6.86 -3.66
C ALA A 224 -22.65 -8.02 -4.63
N GLN A 225 -21.58 -8.60 -5.16
CA GLN A 225 -21.63 -9.60 -6.22
C GLN A 225 -21.90 -11.02 -5.71
N ARG A 226 -21.29 -11.41 -4.59
CA ARG A 226 -21.23 -12.81 -4.17
C ARG A 226 -21.81 -13.09 -2.79
N SER A 227 -21.93 -12.09 -1.92
CA SER A 227 -22.54 -12.29 -0.60
C SER A 227 -24.08 -12.30 -0.71
N PRO A 228 -24.79 -13.34 -0.24
CA PRO A 228 -26.25 -13.36 -0.29
C PRO A 228 -26.90 -12.25 0.53
N ASN A 229 -26.32 -11.90 1.68
CA ASN A 229 -26.86 -10.87 2.59
C ASN A 229 -26.13 -9.52 2.48
N GLY A 230 -25.03 -9.42 1.72
CA GLY A 230 -24.23 -8.20 1.59
C GLY A 230 -23.52 -7.80 2.89
N VAL A 231 -23.27 -8.77 3.77
CA VAL A 231 -22.61 -8.57 5.07
C VAL A 231 -21.53 -9.63 5.28
N ALA A 232 -21.86 -10.90 5.07
CA ALA A 232 -20.92 -12.00 5.24
C ALA A 232 -19.88 -11.95 4.14
N CYS A 233 -18.60 -11.96 4.52
CA CYS A 233 -17.49 -11.99 3.57
C CYS A 233 -17.51 -13.27 2.74
N VAL A 234 -16.98 -13.17 1.52
CA VAL A 234 -16.90 -14.28 0.58
C VAL A 234 -15.74 -15.19 0.97
N GLU A 235 -16.07 -16.31 1.62
CA GLU A 235 -15.09 -17.20 2.21
C GLU A 235 -14.21 -17.92 1.18
N GLU A 236 -14.73 -18.19 -0.02
CA GLU A 236 -13.96 -18.77 -1.14
C GLU A 236 -12.75 -17.91 -1.51
N ILE A 237 -12.91 -16.58 -1.51
CA ILE A 237 -11.83 -15.64 -1.81
C ILE A 237 -10.86 -15.55 -0.63
N ASN A 238 -11.41 -15.41 0.58
CA ASN A 238 -10.62 -15.24 1.79
C ASN A 238 -9.80 -16.49 2.13
N SER A 239 -10.27 -17.70 1.82
CA SER A 239 -9.52 -18.93 2.02
C SER A 239 -8.31 -19.02 1.10
N ALA A 240 -8.45 -18.67 -0.18
CA ALA A 240 -7.35 -18.61 -1.13
C ALA A 240 -6.28 -17.59 -0.72
N ILE A 241 -6.71 -16.41 -0.23
CA ILE A 241 -5.81 -15.38 0.28
C ILE A 241 -5.02 -15.84 1.50
N ARG A 242 -5.65 -16.57 2.44
CA ARG A 242 -4.94 -17.09 3.62
C ARG A 242 -3.85 -18.08 3.24
N ILE A 243 -4.05 -18.88 2.19
CA ILE A 243 -3.02 -19.79 1.66
C ILE A 243 -1.82 -18.97 1.16
N PHE A 244 -2.04 -17.94 0.34
CA PHE A 244 -0.97 -17.06 -0.15
C PHE A 244 -0.24 -16.34 0.98
N ASN A 245 -0.98 -15.76 1.92
CA ASN A 245 -0.41 -15.05 3.06
C ASN A 245 0.44 -15.96 3.95
N ALA A 246 0.06 -17.22 4.15
CA ALA A 246 0.88 -18.17 4.88
C ALA A 246 2.24 -18.39 4.17
N LYS A 247 2.23 -18.55 2.84
CA LYS A 247 3.45 -18.71 2.05
C LYS A 247 4.31 -17.44 1.98
N LEU A 248 3.71 -16.24 2.14
CA LEU A 248 4.49 -15.00 2.29
C LEU A 248 5.34 -14.99 3.55
N ILE A 249 4.87 -15.61 4.64
CA ILE A 249 5.65 -15.75 5.87
C ILE A 249 6.85 -16.66 5.62
N ASP A 250 6.67 -17.76 4.89
CA ASP A 250 7.77 -18.65 4.50
C ASP A 250 8.83 -17.90 3.66
N LEU A 251 8.42 -16.99 2.76
CA LEU A 251 9.36 -16.13 2.04
C LEU A 251 10.16 -15.20 2.96
N VAL A 252 9.56 -14.69 4.04
CA VAL A 252 10.32 -13.89 5.02
C VAL A 252 11.48 -14.69 5.58
N ASP A 253 11.25 -15.94 5.97
CA ASP A 253 12.29 -16.81 6.51
C ASP A 253 13.35 -17.17 5.45
N GLU A 254 12.92 -17.45 4.21
CA GLU A 254 13.83 -17.73 3.08
C GLU A 254 14.78 -16.55 2.81
N PHE A 255 14.26 -15.33 2.76
CA PHE A 255 15.05 -14.15 2.46
C PHE A 255 15.93 -13.72 3.64
N ASN A 256 15.50 -13.94 4.88
CA ASN A 256 16.31 -13.65 6.07
C ASN A 256 17.51 -14.60 6.23
N ALA A 257 17.62 -15.65 5.42
CA ALA A 257 18.83 -16.46 5.29
C ALA A 257 19.91 -15.80 4.39
N LEU A 258 19.58 -14.72 3.67
CA LEU A 258 20.51 -13.96 2.85
C LEU A 258 21.27 -12.91 3.68
N ASP A 259 22.49 -12.59 3.24
CA ASP A 259 23.38 -11.69 3.98
C ASP A 259 22.82 -10.26 4.10
N GLY A 260 22.78 -9.75 5.33
CA GLY A 260 22.25 -8.43 5.68
C GLY A 260 20.76 -8.23 5.41
N ALA A 261 20.01 -9.28 5.04
CA ALA A 261 18.59 -9.17 4.74
C ALA A 261 17.74 -9.12 6.04
N HIS A 262 16.77 -8.21 6.04
CA HIS A 262 15.79 -8.00 7.10
C HIS A 262 14.41 -7.84 6.47
N PHE A 263 13.82 -8.97 6.14
CA PHE A 263 12.46 -9.08 5.67
C PHE A 263 11.52 -9.22 6.87
N ILE A 264 10.40 -8.51 6.81
CA ILE A 264 9.29 -8.63 7.75
C ILE A 264 7.99 -8.79 6.97
N TYR A 265 7.03 -9.45 7.59
CA TYR A 265 5.65 -9.58 7.17
C TYR A 265 4.77 -8.72 8.04
N ILE A 266 3.90 -7.91 7.44
CA ILE A 266 2.79 -7.25 8.13
C ILE A 266 1.50 -8.00 7.81
N ASN A 267 0.80 -8.42 8.85
CA ASN A 267 -0.43 -9.18 8.76
C ASN A 267 -1.63 -8.25 8.46
N GLY A 268 -1.66 -7.70 7.25
CA GLY A 268 -2.76 -6.87 6.76
C GLY A 268 -4.12 -7.58 6.88
N TYR A 269 -4.15 -8.89 6.65
CA TYR A 269 -5.34 -9.73 6.83
C TYR A 269 -5.88 -9.69 8.25
N GLY A 270 -5.03 -9.98 9.23
CA GLY A 270 -5.41 -10.04 10.66
C GLY A 270 -5.75 -8.67 11.24
N ILE A 271 -5.03 -7.62 10.84
CA ILE A 271 -5.37 -6.23 11.21
C ILE A 271 -6.77 -5.88 10.68
N PHE A 272 -7.06 -6.20 9.42
CA PHE A 272 -8.36 -5.95 8.81
C PHE A 272 -9.47 -6.79 9.47
N GLU A 273 -9.17 -8.04 9.84
CA GLU A 273 -10.09 -8.91 10.58
C GLU A 273 -10.50 -8.33 11.92
N ASP A 274 -9.54 -7.82 12.69
CA ASP A 274 -9.81 -7.20 13.98
C ASP A 274 -10.67 -5.93 13.83
N ILE A 275 -10.43 -5.12 12.78
CA ILE A 275 -11.27 -3.96 12.46
C ILE A 275 -12.71 -4.40 12.17
N LEU A 276 -12.90 -5.44 11.36
CA LEU A 276 -14.23 -5.96 11.02
C LEU A 276 -14.97 -6.54 12.24
N ARG A 277 -14.26 -7.23 13.14
CA ARG A 277 -14.85 -7.79 14.37
C ARG A 277 -15.19 -6.72 15.39
N ASN A 278 -14.39 -5.65 15.47
CA ASN A 278 -14.50 -4.61 16.49
C ASN A 278 -14.49 -3.19 15.88
N PRO A 279 -15.43 -2.84 14.98
CA PRO A 279 -15.37 -1.57 14.25
C PRO A 279 -15.50 -0.35 15.17
N ALA A 280 -16.40 -0.41 16.16
CA ALA A 280 -16.60 0.69 17.10
C ALA A 280 -15.36 0.97 17.97
N ALA A 281 -14.59 -0.07 18.34
CA ALA A 281 -13.33 0.08 19.08
C ALA A 281 -12.23 0.76 18.23
N ASN A 282 -12.43 0.81 16.92
CA ASN A 282 -11.57 1.42 15.94
C ASN A 282 -12.15 2.75 15.41
N GLY A 283 -13.24 3.26 15.99
CA GLY A 283 -13.90 4.50 15.55
C GLY A 283 -14.70 4.37 14.25
N LEU A 284 -14.96 3.14 13.79
CA LEU A 284 -15.72 2.88 12.57
C LEU A 284 -17.12 2.36 12.90
N SER A 285 -18.09 2.70 12.05
CA SER A 285 -19.49 2.27 12.17
C SER A 285 -19.99 1.56 10.91
N VAL A 286 -19.40 1.83 9.74
CA VAL A 286 -19.83 1.26 8.45
C VAL A 286 -18.71 0.44 7.81
N THR A 287 -18.87 -0.89 7.81
CA THR A 287 -17.82 -1.82 7.34
C THR A 287 -18.17 -2.60 6.08
N ASN A 288 -19.44 -2.60 5.66
CA ASN A 288 -19.90 -3.47 4.57
C ASN A 288 -20.23 -2.72 3.27
N ARG A 289 -20.01 -1.40 3.20
CA ARG A 289 -20.31 -0.62 1.99
C ARG A 289 -19.33 0.53 1.80
N GLY A 290 -19.15 0.93 0.55
CA GLY A 290 -18.37 2.12 0.21
C GLY A 290 -19.05 3.41 0.64
N CYS A 291 -18.27 4.39 1.08
CA CYS A 291 -18.75 5.75 1.31
C CYS A 291 -19.20 6.44 0.01
N CYS A 292 -18.55 6.11 -1.11
CA CYS A 292 -18.89 6.50 -2.46
C CYS A 292 -19.03 5.26 -3.34
N GLY A 293 -19.90 5.32 -4.35
CA GLY A 293 -20.18 4.20 -5.26
C GLY A 293 -21.67 4.02 -5.50
N VAL A 294 -22.03 3.09 -6.37
CA VAL A 294 -23.41 2.90 -6.83
C VAL A 294 -23.84 1.44 -6.66
N GLY A 295 -25.13 1.25 -6.42
CA GLY A 295 -25.77 -0.06 -6.33
C GLY A 295 -25.62 -0.71 -4.96
N ARG A 296 -25.79 -2.02 -4.94
CA ARG A 296 -25.71 -2.83 -3.73
C ARG A 296 -24.37 -2.62 -3.04
N ASN A 297 -24.40 -2.41 -1.72
CA ASN A 297 -23.23 -2.10 -0.88
C ASN A 297 -22.40 -0.88 -1.36
N ASN A 298 -22.94 -0.01 -2.24
CA ASN A 298 -22.14 0.99 -2.98
C ASN A 298 -20.90 0.36 -3.66
N GLY A 299 -20.97 -0.92 -4.00
CA GLY A 299 -19.83 -1.74 -4.43
C GLY A 299 -19.94 -2.25 -5.87
N GLN A 300 -21.11 -2.16 -6.52
CA GLN A 300 -21.27 -2.66 -7.89
C GLN A 300 -20.52 -1.79 -8.91
N ILE A 301 -20.54 -0.47 -8.69
CA ILE A 301 -19.78 0.50 -9.46
C ILE A 301 -19.02 1.33 -8.44
N THR A 302 -17.70 1.46 -8.65
CA THR A 302 -16.85 2.29 -7.80
C THR A 302 -17.25 3.77 -7.89
N CYS A 303 -16.62 4.61 -7.08
CA CYS A 303 -16.92 6.03 -7.01
C CYS A 303 -16.76 6.72 -8.38
N LEU A 304 -17.83 7.36 -8.85
CA LEU A 304 -17.84 8.06 -10.14
C LEU A 304 -17.32 9.50 -10.00
N PRO A 305 -16.81 10.11 -11.10
CA PRO A 305 -16.41 11.50 -11.10
C PRO A 305 -17.51 12.44 -10.59
N TYR A 306 -17.16 13.32 -9.67
CA TYR A 306 -18.03 14.31 -9.03
C TYR A 306 -19.21 13.73 -8.23
N GLN A 307 -19.23 12.42 -7.97
CA GLN A 307 -20.22 11.82 -7.08
C GLN A 307 -20.00 12.34 -5.65
N ALA A 308 -21.06 12.79 -4.99
CA ALA A 308 -20.99 13.19 -3.58
C ALA A 308 -20.73 11.95 -2.70
N PRO A 309 -19.63 11.91 -1.92
CA PRO A 309 -19.40 10.85 -0.97
C PRO A 309 -20.30 11.02 0.26
N CYS A 310 -20.37 10.01 1.12
CA CYS A 310 -20.98 10.11 2.44
C CYS A 310 -20.38 11.28 3.27
N PRO A 311 -21.17 11.90 4.18
CA PRO A 311 -20.71 13.04 4.97
C PRO A 311 -19.75 12.65 6.10
N ASN A 312 -19.91 11.46 6.70
CA ASN A 312 -19.14 10.93 7.84
C ASN A 312 -18.09 9.90 7.38
N ARG A 313 -17.15 10.32 6.53
CA ARG A 313 -16.11 9.47 5.92
C ARG A 313 -15.20 8.79 6.95
N ASP A 314 -14.99 9.44 8.08
CA ASP A 314 -14.18 8.99 9.20
C ASP A 314 -14.75 7.77 9.94
N GLU A 315 -16.04 7.48 9.75
CA GLU A 315 -16.68 6.30 10.33
C GLU A 315 -16.76 5.09 9.36
N TYR A 316 -16.33 5.26 8.11
CA TYR A 316 -16.41 4.21 7.09
C TYR A 316 -15.09 3.45 6.98
N LEU A 317 -15.16 2.13 6.82
CA LEU A 317 -13.99 1.31 6.50
C LEU A 317 -13.55 1.51 5.05
N PHE A 318 -14.49 1.56 4.12
CA PHE A 318 -14.23 1.63 2.68
C PHE A 318 -14.64 2.99 2.11
N PHE A 319 -13.74 3.62 1.35
CA PHE A 319 -14.05 4.83 0.61
C PHE A 319 -14.91 4.52 -0.61
N ASP A 320 -14.53 3.49 -1.37
CA ASP A 320 -15.23 3.08 -2.60
C ASP A 320 -15.56 1.58 -2.59
N ALA A 321 -15.70 0.97 -3.75
CA ALA A 321 -16.03 -0.45 -3.90
C ALA A 321 -14.95 -1.43 -3.38
N PHE A 322 -13.71 -0.96 -3.19
CA PHE A 322 -12.55 -1.81 -2.87
C PHE A 322 -11.62 -1.23 -1.80
N HIS A 323 -11.43 0.09 -1.81
CA HIS A 323 -10.31 0.75 -1.16
C HIS A 323 -10.71 1.32 0.22
N PRO A 324 -9.82 1.25 1.21
CA PRO A 324 -10.07 1.82 2.53
C PRO A 324 -10.19 3.35 2.53
N THR A 325 -10.91 3.90 3.50
CA THR A 325 -10.85 5.33 3.81
C THR A 325 -9.52 5.71 4.43
N GLU A 326 -9.24 7.02 4.49
CA GLU A 326 -8.14 7.56 5.28
C GLU A 326 -8.19 7.09 6.75
N ALA A 327 -9.37 7.06 7.37
CA ALA A 327 -9.53 6.62 8.75
C ALA A 327 -9.06 5.17 8.94
N ALA A 328 -9.45 4.28 8.04
CA ALA A 328 -8.99 2.90 8.04
C ALA A 328 -7.47 2.79 7.75
N ASN A 329 -6.96 3.55 6.77
CA ASN A 329 -5.53 3.59 6.44
C ASN A 329 -4.67 4.09 7.61
N ILE A 330 -5.15 5.04 8.42
CA ILE A 330 -4.47 5.51 9.63
C ILE A 330 -4.32 4.38 10.65
N ILE A 331 -5.38 3.58 10.84
CA ILE A 331 -5.36 2.47 11.80
C ILE A 331 -4.39 1.38 11.32
N ILE A 332 -4.49 1.01 10.05
CA ILE A 332 -3.62 -0.01 9.45
C ILE A 332 -2.16 0.46 9.48
N GLY A 333 -1.87 1.68 9.00
CA GLY A 333 -0.52 2.24 8.99
C GLY A 333 0.12 2.34 10.37
N LYS A 334 -0.65 2.73 11.40
CA LYS A 334 -0.16 2.74 12.79
C LYS A 334 0.19 1.34 13.29
N ARG A 335 -0.63 0.33 13.01
CA ARG A 335 -0.39 -1.06 13.42
C ARG A 335 0.73 -1.73 12.62
N SER A 336 0.89 -1.38 11.35
CA SER A 336 2.04 -1.77 10.54
C SER A 336 3.34 -1.18 11.10
N TYR A 337 3.30 0.10 11.51
CA TYR A 337 4.46 0.78 12.07
C TYR A 337 4.85 0.22 13.45
N SER A 338 3.89 0.14 14.37
CA SER A 338 4.08 -0.37 15.73
C SER A 338 2.98 -1.37 16.04
N ALA A 339 3.35 -2.65 16.14
CA ALA A 339 2.39 -3.72 16.35
C ALA A 339 1.59 -3.49 17.64
N ARG A 340 0.26 -3.59 17.55
CA ARG A 340 -0.65 -3.52 18.71
C ARG A 340 -0.88 -4.91 19.30
N SER A 341 -0.83 -5.94 18.46
CA SER A 341 -0.94 -7.35 18.82
C SER A 341 0.29 -8.12 18.32
N PRO A 342 0.74 -9.19 19.02
CA PRO A 342 1.82 -10.04 18.53
C PRO A 342 1.57 -10.63 17.13
N GLY A 343 0.31 -10.74 16.70
CA GLY A 343 -0.05 -11.24 15.38
C GLY A 343 -0.05 -10.19 14.26
N ASP A 344 0.25 -8.92 14.54
CA ASP A 344 0.22 -7.84 13.53
C ASP A 344 1.43 -7.90 12.58
N ALA A 345 2.54 -8.46 13.02
CA ALA A 345 3.79 -8.49 12.27
C ALA A 345 4.67 -9.69 12.63
N TYR A 346 5.55 -10.10 11.72
CA TYR A 346 6.52 -11.17 11.90
C TYR A 346 7.84 -10.88 11.14
N PRO A 347 9.03 -11.14 11.69
CA PRO A 347 9.30 -11.40 13.10
C PRO A 347 9.22 -10.14 13.98
N MET A 348 9.12 -8.95 13.36
CA MET A 348 9.05 -7.66 14.04
C MET A 348 8.24 -6.63 13.24
N ASP A 349 7.89 -5.50 13.87
CA ASP A 349 7.21 -4.36 13.21
C ASP A 349 8.19 -3.39 12.53
N ILE A 350 7.67 -2.45 11.74
CA ILE A 350 8.49 -1.49 10.98
C ILE A 350 9.30 -0.59 11.92
N ARG A 351 8.76 -0.22 13.09
CA ARG A 351 9.46 0.59 14.09
C ARG A 351 10.74 -0.08 14.58
N ARG A 352 10.72 -1.41 14.76
CA ARG A 352 11.92 -2.18 15.11
C ARG A 352 12.84 -2.31 13.90
N LEU A 353 12.31 -2.63 12.72
CA LEU A 353 13.08 -2.75 11.48
C LEU A 353 13.88 -1.48 11.15
N ALA A 354 13.31 -0.29 11.39
CA ALA A 354 13.97 0.99 11.15
C ALA A 354 15.29 1.17 11.95
N ARG A 355 15.46 0.41 13.05
CA ARG A 355 16.61 0.51 13.95
C ARG A 355 17.69 -0.54 13.71
N VAL A 356 17.45 -1.48 12.79
CA VAL A 356 18.38 -2.57 12.45
C VAL A 356 19.51 -2.06 11.57
#